data_AF-A0A830C8W1-F1
#
_entry.id   AF-A0A830C8W1-F1
#
_cell.length_a   1.000
_cell.length_b   1.000
_cell.length_c   1.000
_cell.angle_alpha   90.00
_cell.angle_beta   90.00
_cell.angle_gamma   90.00
#
_symmetry.space_group_name_H-M   'P 1'
#
loop_
_entity.id
_entity.type
_entity.pdbx_description
1 polymer ?
#
loop_
_entity_poly.entity_id
_entity_poly.type
_entity_poly.pdbx_seq_one_letter_code
_entity_poly.pdbx_strand_id
1 'polypeptide(L)' 'MSLISRFISEQGKILSRRVNKLTLKQQRLITIAIKQARILSLLPFLNNEKQFERTEPTT' A
#
# COMPACT_ATOMS: atom_id res chain seq x y z
N MET A 1 13.10 -2.64 3.91
CA MET A 1 11.62 -2.62 3.88
C MET A 1 11.10 -1.35 4.56
N SER A 2 10.58 -0.40 3.78
CA SER A 2 10.15 0.93 4.28
C SER A 2 8.91 0.83 5.18
N LEU A 3 8.92 1.52 6.33
CA LEU A 3 7.81 1.59 7.30
C LEU A 3 6.46 1.94 6.66
N ILE A 4 6.49 2.73 5.58
CA ILE A 4 5.31 3.22 4.86
C ILE A 4 4.56 2.09 4.13
N SER A 5 5.29 1.06 3.68
CA SER A 5 4.71 -0.09 2.97
C SER A 5 3.73 -0.91 3.83
N ARG A 6 3.84 -0.83 5.17
CA ARG A 6 2.93 -1.52 6.11
C ARG A 6 1.54 -0.89 6.18
N PHE A 7 1.38 0.34 5.71
CA PHE A 7 0.12 1.10 5.76
C PHE A 7 -0.65 1.10 4.42
N ILE A 8 -0.17 0.32 3.45
CA ILE A 8 -0.82 0.10 2.16
C ILE A 8 -1.20 -1.37 2.01
N SER A 9 -2.29 -1.63 1.30
CA SER A 9 -2.66 -2.98 0.88
C SER A 9 -1.75 -3.46 -0.25
N GLU A 10 -1.82 -4.76 -0.54
CA GLU A 10 -1.13 -5.37 -1.67
C GLU A 10 -1.51 -4.72 -3.02
N GLN A 11 -2.77 -4.32 -3.17
CA GLN A 11 -3.28 -3.54 -4.31
C GLN A 11 -2.70 -2.11 -4.39
N GLY A 12 -1.93 -1.69 -3.38
CA GLY A 12 -1.38 -0.34 -3.26
C GLY A 12 -2.35 0.67 -2.64
N LYS A 13 -3.52 0.27 -2.11
CA LYS A 13 -4.51 1.20 -1.50
C LYS A 13 -4.12 1.56 -0.06
N ILE A 14 -4.44 2.78 0.40
CA ILE A 14 -4.13 3.19 1.78
C ILE A 14 -5.10 2.49 2.74
N LEU A 15 -4.55 1.81 3.76
CA LEU A 15 -5.36 1.14 4.79
C LEU A 15 -6.06 2.16 5.70
N SER A 16 -7.27 1.80 6.12
CA SER A 16 -8.06 2.67 7.01
C SER A 16 -7.44 2.77 8.41
N ARG A 17 -7.74 3.86 9.12
CA ARG A 17 -7.27 4.08 10.50
C ARG A 17 -7.64 2.93 11.45
N ARG A 18 -8.83 2.33 11.27
CA ARG A 18 -9.33 1.22 12.10
C ARG A 18 -8.43 -0.01 11.98
N VAL A 19 -7.95 -0.29 10.77
CA VAL A 19 -7.02 -1.41 10.49
C VAL A 19 -5.64 -1.10 11.06
N ASN A 20 -5.14 0.12 10.83
CA ASN A 20 -3.80 0.52 11.29
C ASN A 20 -3.72 0.76 12.81
N LYS A 21 -4.86 0.88 13.50
CA LYS A 21 -4.96 1.19 14.95
C LYS A 21 -4.15 2.41 15.37
N LEU A 22 -4.24 3.48 14.59
CA LEU A 22 -3.52 4.74 14.83
C LEU A 22 -4.42 5.85 15.36
N THR A 23 -3.77 6.85 15.97
CA THR A 23 -4.42 8.13 16.27
C THR A 23 -4.79 8.86 14.97
N LEU A 24 -5.75 9.79 15.05
CA LEU A 24 -6.17 10.58 13.90
C LEU A 24 -5.02 11.42 13.33
N LYS A 25 -4.19 12.00 14.19
CA LYS A 25 -3.03 12.81 13.80
C LYS A 25 -2.01 11.99 13.02
N GLN A 26 -1.67 10.79 13.51
CA GLN A 26 -0.74 9.88 12.82
C GLN A 26 -1.27 9.43 11.47
N GLN A 27 -2.54 9.04 11.38
CA GLN A 27 -3.13 8.62 10.10
C GLN A 27 -3.09 9.76 9.06
N ARG A 28 -3.35 11.01 9.47
CA ARG A 28 -3.24 12.18 8.56
C ARG A 28 -1.82 12.34 8.02
N LEU A 29 -0.82 12.28 8.90
CA LEU A 29 0.59 12.37 8.50
C LEU A 29 0.99 11.26 7.53
N ILE A 30 0.61 10.01 7.81
CA ILE A 30 0.88 8.86 6.93
C ILE A 30 0.20 9.02 5.58
N THR A 31 -1.04 9.49 5.56
CA THR A 31 -1.79 9.69 4.31
C THR A 31 -1.12 10.73 3.42
N ILE A 32 -0.60 11.82 4.01
CA ILE A 32 0.16 12.85 3.29
C ILE A 32 1.46 12.26 2.74
N ALA A 33 2.23 11.56 3.57
CA ALA A 33 3.49 10.94 3.17
C ALA A 33 3.31 9.93 2.02
N ILE A 34 2.28 9.07 2.08
CA ILE A 34 2.00 8.11 1.00
C ILE A 34 1.63 8.82 -0.30
N LYS A 35 0.82 9.89 -0.24
CA LYS A 35 0.46 10.67 -1.43
C LYS A 35 1.68 11.34 -2.05
N GLN A 36 2.55 11.92 -1.24
CA GLN A 36 3.81 12.52 -1.72
C GLN A 36 4.71 11.46 -2.37
N ALA A 37 4.89 10.30 -1.72
CA ALA A 37 5.68 9.21 -2.27
C ALA A 37 5.13 8.69 -3.62
N ARG A 38 3.80 8.65 -3.80
CA ARG A 38 3.17 8.29 -5.09
C ARG A 38 3.43 9.32 -6.19
N ILE A 39 3.37 10.61 -5.87
CA ILE A 39 3.69 11.69 -6.84
C ILE A 39 5.17 11.58 -7.27
N LEU A 40 6.06 11.23 -6.33
CA LEU A 40 7.48 10.99 -6.59
C LEU A 40 7.78 9.62 -7.21
N SER A 41 6.75 8.85 -7.60
CA SER A 41 6.90 7.50 -8.18
C SER A 41 7.64 6.48 -7.30
N LEU A 42 7.72 6.72 -5.98
CA LEU A 42 8.30 5.78 -5.01
C LEU A 42 7.32 4.66 -4.64
N LEU A 43 6.01 4.88 -4.85
CA LEU A 43 4.94 3.92 -4.58
C LEU A 43 3.95 3.91 -5.76
N PRO A 44 3.45 2.72 -6.15
CA PRO A 44 2.44 2.61 -7.19
C PRO A 44 1.06 3.10 -6.71
N PHE A 45 0.26 3.59 -7.66
CA PHE A 45 -1.14 3.94 -7.39
C PHE A 45 -2.05 2.71 -7.35
N LEU A 46 -1.77 1.72 -8.21
CA LEU A 46 -2.47 0.45 -8.34
C LEU A 46 -1.44 -0.63 -8.62
N ASN A 47 -1.51 -1.73 -7.88
CA ASN A 47 -0.84 -2.96 -8.26
C ASN A 47 -1.86 -3.84 -8.99
N ASN A 48 -1.59 -4.16 -10.25
CA ASN A 48 -2.42 -5.08 -11.01
C ASN A 48 -2.20 -6.49 -10.43
N GLU A 49 -3.25 -7.09 -9.86
CA GLU A 49 -3.22 -8.41 -9.21
C GLU A 49 -2.84 -9.58 -10.15
N LYS A 50 -2.64 -9.30 -11.44
CA LYS A 50 -2.35 -10.28 -12.50
C LYS A 50 -0.98 -10.97 -12.41
N GLN A 51 -0.19 -10.72 -11.37
CA GLN A 51 1.16 -11.30 -11.25
C GLN A 51 1.19 -12.58 -10.37
N PHE A 52 0.04 -13.01 -9.83
CA PHE A 52 -0.07 -14.23 -9.01
C PHE A 52 -1.06 -15.26 -9.56
N GLU A 53 -1.28 -15.31 -10.88
CA GLU A 53 -1.64 -16.59 -11.48
C GLU A 53 -0.39 -17.46 -11.37
N ARG A 54 -0.33 -18.26 -10.31
CA ARG A 54 0.60 -19.37 -10.22
C ARG A 54 0.44 -20.12 -11.53
N THR A 55 1.49 -20.14 -12.34
CA THR A 55 1.68 -21.20 -13.32
C THR A 55 1.77 -22.48 -12.52
N GLU A 56 0.62 -23.03 -12.14
CA GLU A 56 0.50 -24.43 -11.76
C GLU A 56 1.07 -25.19 -12.97
N PRO A 57 2.14 -25.98 -12.83
CA PRO A 57 2.58 -26.82 -13.91
C PRO A 57 1.46 -27.83 -14.15
N THR A 58 0.66 -27.59 -15.19
CA THR A 58 -0.21 -28.64 -15.74
C THR A 58 0.67 -29.83 -16.08
N THR A 59 0.40 -30.95 -15.42
CA THR A 59 0.97 -32.30 -15.55
C THR A 59 1.75 -32.55 -16.84
#